data_AF-A0A356LBG6-F1
#
_entry.id   AF-A0A356LBG6-F1
#
_cell.length_a   1.000
_cell.length_b   1.000
_cell.length_c   1.000
_cell.angle_alpha   90.00
_cell.angle_beta   90.00
_cell.angle_gamma   90.00
#
_symmetry.space_group_name_H-M   'P 1'
#
loop_
_entity.id
_entity.type
_entity.pdbx_description
1 polymer ?
#
loop_
_entity_poly.entity_id
_entity_poly.type
_entity_poly.pdbx_seq_one_letter_code
_entity_poly.pdbx_strand_id
1 'polypeptide(L)'
;MSEKDLPPSDSSERPSQSDATQADRQTPASGGAAGAAAQGHGSSAQENSQAGGQDASSNQPNPVISKAPVITQKKNKNISWIWLVPLIAAIIGLSLLVRDYMQQGPVATVTFKTAEGLEIDKTQVRYKDVVVGTVTDITLTDDHNSVLVKVSFKQNADFLMREGARFWVVKPRLAASGVSGLGTLVSGAYIGVDIDDSHQSEAEYRNEFIGLEKPPELISGRPGKRFTITAPSLNSLDLGSPVLYRRLEVGQVINYTLSKDGKGVEVQIFIDAPYDRFVTKDSRFWNASGVDLSLNAGGLNLKTQSLVSVLAGGISFGQLPLVDEKAQPEPAPDGTRFVLNPTEDKALARPDGLAFPIRMKFDKSVRGLQTGSAIDFKGILLGEVKNISMEFDIATKKTTVIVDGVIYENRLGAAIPEGQRRDKNGQALHDVALKEFVSSGIQAQLRFANIFTGQLYVALDYFPEMAKKPPVPDVNTQPVEIATVPGSFDELQQQLNVIVEKLKNLPIDSIGHSLDETLQSISKLARTLDTTMVPALTTTVQKAGRSLDGVNKTMGSVRGVVADESPVMLQLNSMIKELSRAAKSIRSLGDYLQAEPSSLIRGRSQDNIPFKESQ
;
A
#
# COMPACT_ATOMS: atom_id res chain seq x y z
N MET A 1 -19.56 27.13 31.78
CA MET A 1 -20.53 27.48 32.84
C MET A 1 -21.44 28.57 32.34
N SER A 2 -22.70 28.22 32.07
CA SER A 2 -23.92 29.04 32.13
C SER A 2 -25.12 28.09 31.97
N GLU A 3 -26.30 28.53 32.39
CA GLU A 3 -27.41 27.67 32.87
C GLU A 3 -28.45 27.23 31.82
N LYS A 4 -29.17 26.12 32.15
CA LYS A 4 -30.58 25.75 31.91
C LYS A 4 -31.18 25.98 30.50
N ASP A 5 -31.85 25.00 29.89
CA ASP A 5 -33.17 24.49 30.30
C ASP A 5 -33.46 23.03 29.89
N LEU A 6 -34.53 22.43 30.46
CA LEU A 6 -35.06 21.08 30.19
C LEU A 6 -36.45 21.17 29.52
N PRO A 7 -36.93 20.13 28.78
CA PRO A 7 -37.65 19.04 29.45
C PRO A 7 -37.50 17.63 28.80
N PRO A 8 -37.99 16.55 29.45
CA PRO A 8 -37.99 15.19 28.92
C PRO A 8 -39.40 14.62 28.60
N SER A 9 -39.46 13.68 27.65
CA SER A 9 -40.59 12.76 27.39
C SER A 9 -40.04 11.58 26.57
N ASP A 10 -39.83 10.37 27.08
CA ASP A 10 -40.73 9.37 27.69
C ASP A 10 -41.47 8.46 26.69
N SER A 11 -41.40 7.15 26.96
CA SER A 11 -42.06 6.01 26.31
C SER A 11 -41.70 5.73 24.83
N SER A 12 -41.58 4.48 24.36
CA SER A 12 -42.12 3.21 24.89
C SER A 12 -41.32 1.98 24.45
N GLU A 13 -41.21 0.98 25.35
CA GLU A 13 -40.74 -0.37 25.02
C GLU A 13 -41.90 -1.29 24.58
N ARG A 14 -41.66 -2.15 23.59
CA ARG A 14 -42.30 -3.48 23.44
C ARG A 14 -41.70 -4.27 22.26
N PRO A 15 -41.18 -5.49 22.49
CA PRO A 15 -41.10 -6.52 21.47
C PRO A 15 -42.20 -7.58 21.70
N SER A 16 -43.01 -7.85 20.68
CA SER A 16 -44.02 -8.90 20.71
C SER A 16 -43.42 -10.26 20.32
N GLN A 17 -43.62 -11.26 21.17
CA GLN A 17 -43.43 -12.67 20.80
C GLN A 17 -44.49 -13.10 19.77
N SER A 18 -44.08 -13.89 18.79
CA SER A 18 -44.83 -15.08 18.35
C SER A 18 -43.90 -16.05 17.64
N ASP A 19 -43.99 -17.31 18.02
CA ASP A 19 -43.20 -18.43 17.50
C ASP A 19 -44.16 -19.57 17.14
N ALA A 20 -43.76 -20.43 16.20
CA ALA A 20 -44.33 -21.74 15.83
C ALA A 20 -45.87 -21.84 15.49
N THR A 21 -46.31 -22.28 14.30
CA THR A 21 -46.29 -23.68 13.77
C THR A 21 -47.29 -24.59 14.56
N GLN A 22 -48.20 -25.40 13.98
CA GLN A 22 -48.11 -26.31 12.83
C GLN A 22 -49.48 -26.88 12.35
N ALA A 23 -49.48 -27.51 11.17
CA ALA A 23 -50.36 -28.61 10.71
C ALA A 23 -51.85 -28.30 10.38
N ASP A 24 -52.53 -29.05 9.50
CA ASP A 24 -52.21 -30.39 8.96
C ASP A 24 -52.69 -30.62 7.50
N ARG A 25 -52.00 -31.54 6.79
CA ARG A 25 -52.40 -32.49 5.71
C ARG A 25 -53.54 -32.16 4.70
N GLN A 26 -53.60 -32.71 3.49
CA GLN A 26 -52.73 -33.39 2.51
C GLN A 26 -53.69 -33.85 1.37
N THR A 27 -53.16 -33.92 0.15
CA THR A 27 -53.63 -34.62 -1.07
C THR A 27 -53.81 -36.15 -0.88
N PRO A 28 -54.20 -37.02 -1.88
CA PRO A 28 -54.38 -36.79 -3.34
C PRO A 28 -55.59 -37.48 -4.06
N ALA A 29 -55.78 -37.07 -5.33
CA ALA A 29 -56.16 -37.81 -6.56
C ALA A 29 -57.05 -39.09 -6.56
N SER A 30 -58.04 -39.13 -7.48
CA SER A 30 -58.04 -40.04 -8.68
C SER A 30 -59.37 -40.03 -9.49
N GLY A 31 -59.25 -40.11 -10.83
CA GLY A 31 -60.17 -40.80 -11.79
C GLY A 31 -61.61 -40.28 -12.01
N GLY A 32 -62.21 -40.33 -13.21
CA GLY A 32 -61.76 -40.74 -14.56
C GLY A 32 -62.94 -40.97 -15.53
N ALA A 33 -62.69 -41.04 -16.85
CA ALA A 33 -63.61 -41.47 -17.94
C ALA A 33 -64.84 -40.56 -18.29
N ALA A 34 -65.38 -40.52 -19.52
CA ALA A 34 -64.89 -40.90 -20.87
C ALA A 34 -65.80 -40.36 -22.01
N GLY A 35 -65.29 -40.33 -23.26
CA GLY A 35 -66.06 -40.33 -24.54
C GLY A 35 -65.82 -39.09 -25.43
N ALA A 36 -65.11 -39.15 -26.58
CA ALA A 36 -65.49 -39.73 -27.90
C ALA A 36 -66.53 -38.89 -28.69
N ALA A 37 -66.46 -38.63 -30.00
CA ALA A 37 -65.37 -38.77 -30.99
C ALA A 37 -65.67 -37.97 -32.29
N ALA A 38 -64.61 -37.56 -33.01
CA ALA A 38 -64.39 -37.59 -34.47
C ALA A 38 -65.27 -36.84 -35.52
N GLN A 39 -64.57 -36.08 -36.40
CA GLN A 39 -64.71 -35.97 -37.89
C GLN A 39 -66.05 -35.47 -38.51
N GLY A 40 -66.13 -34.77 -39.66
CA GLY A 40 -65.13 -34.22 -40.60
C GLY A 40 -65.75 -33.96 -42.00
N HIS A 41 -65.21 -33.01 -42.79
CA HIS A 41 -65.58 -32.65 -44.20
C HIS A 41 -67.01 -32.03 -44.41
N GLY A 42 -67.26 -31.16 -45.41
CA GLY A 42 -66.41 -30.53 -46.43
C GLY A 42 -67.17 -29.51 -47.33
N SER A 43 -66.44 -28.87 -48.27
CA SER A 43 -66.83 -28.09 -49.48
C SER A 43 -68.22 -28.34 -50.13
N SER A 44 -68.80 -27.50 -51.01
CA SER A 44 -68.53 -26.13 -51.54
C SER A 44 -69.60 -25.78 -52.62
N ALA A 45 -69.74 -24.50 -53.03
CA ALA A 45 -70.31 -24.04 -54.33
C ALA A 45 -71.83 -24.29 -54.59
N GLN A 46 -72.56 -23.63 -55.52
CA GLN A 46 -72.47 -22.31 -56.20
C GLN A 46 -73.78 -22.08 -57.05
N GLU A 47 -74.08 -20.82 -57.41
CA GLU A 47 -74.98 -20.34 -58.51
C GLU A 47 -76.51 -20.63 -58.60
N ASN A 48 -77.30 -19.56 -58.35
CA ASN A 48 -78.07 -18.74 -59.34
C ASN A 48 -79.27 -19.30 -60.16
N SER A 49 -80.22 -18.38 -60.45
CA SER A 49 -81.16 -18.30 -61.62
C SER A 49 -82.69 -18.52 -61.42
N GLN A 50 -83.40 -17.41 -61.17
CA GLN A 50 -84.53 -16.84 -61.95
C GLN A 50 -85.72 -17.67 -62.57
N ALA A 51 -86.95 -17.15 -62.28
CA ALA A 51 -88.00 -16.65 -63.21
C ALA A 51 -89.35 -17.41 -63.46
N GLY A 52 -90.41 -16.59 -63.68
CA GLY A 52 -91.83 -16.93 -64.04
C GLY A 52 -92.76 -17.16 -62.84
N GLY A 53 -94.03 -16.69 -62.72
CA GLY A 53 -94.99 -15.85 -63.47
C GLY A 53 -96.25 -15.65 -62.56
N GLN A 54 -97.40 -15.01 -62.89
CA GLN A 54 -97.91 -14.16 -63.99
C GLN A 54 -99.24 -13.46 -63.52
N ASP A 55 -99.68 -12.39 -64.22
CA ASP A 55 -101.07 -11.94 -64.61
C ASP A 55 -102.33 -12.17 -63.70
N ALA A 56 -103.38 -11.33 -63.64
CA ALA A 56 -103.69 -9.99 -64.19
C ALA A 56 -104.91 -9.30 -63.48
N SER A 57 -105.23 -8.06 -63.88
CA SER A 57 -106.13 -7.04 -63.27
C SER A 57 -107.67 -7.26 -63.33
N SER A 58 -108.47 -6.57 -62.47
CA SER A 58 -109.22 -5.32 -62.84
C SER A 58 -110.37 -4.81 -61.90
N ASN A 59 -110.40 -3.48 -61.70
CA ASN A 59 -111.50 -2.49 -61.52
C ASN A 59 -112.62 -2.47 -60.42
N GLN A 60 -112.55 -1.42 -59.56
CA GLN A 60 -113.59 -0.40 -59.17
C GLN A 60 -114.92 -0.76 -58.44
N PRO A 61 -115.66 0.20 -57.81
CA PRO A 61 -115.33 1.57 -57.33
C PRO A 61 -115.75 1.87 -55.86
N ASN A 62 -115.62 3.14 -55.41
CA ASN A 62 -115.78 3.65 -54.04
C ASN A 62 -117.16 4.33 -53.76
N PRO A 63 -117.62 4.45 -52.49
CA PRO A 63 -118.09 5.77 -52.01
C PRO A 63 -117.75 6.12 -50.53
N VAL A 64 -118.08 7.36 -50.15
CA VAL A 64 -117.69 8.10 -48.91
C VAL A 64 -119.00 8.60 -48.22
N ILE A 65 -119.14 9.01 -46.94
CA ILE A 65 -118.23 9.59 -45.92
C ILE A 65 -118.72 9.24 -44.48
N SER A 66 -117.82 9.03 -43.52
CA SER A 66 -118.00 9.42 -42.09
C SER A 66 -116.69 9.42 -41.31
N LYS A 67 -116.34 10.55 -40.66
CA LYS A 67 -115.10 10.70 -39.87
C LYS A 67 -115.27 10.15 -38.44
N ALA A 68 -114.38 9.25 -38.03
CA ALA A 68 -114.09 8.94 -36.62
C ALA A 68 -112.68 9.48 -36.26
N PRO A 69 -112.40 9.83 -34.99
CA PRO A 69 -111.19 10.55 -34.63
C PRO A 69 -109.92 9.70 -34.79
N VAL A 70 -108.90 10.25 -35.44
CA VAL A 70 -107.57 9.64 -35.54
C VAL A 70 -106.86 9.78 -34.20
N ILE A 71 -106.80 8.70 -33.41
CA ILE A 71 -105.91 8.59 -32.26
C ILE A 71 -104.53 8.16 -32.77
N THR A 72 -103.64 9.13 -33.01
CA THR A 72 -102.21 8.85 -33.19
C THR A 72 -101.58 8.46 -31.86
N GLN A 73 -101.62 7.16 -31.53
CA GLN A 73 -100.83 6.64 -30.42
C GLN A 73 -99.33 6.81 -30.73
N LYS A 74 -98.71 7.78 -30.06
CA LYS A 74 -97.26 7.99 -30.06
C LYS A 74 -96.60 6.73 -29.51
N LYS A 75 -95.93 5.98 -30.39
CA LYS A 75 -95.27 4.71 -30.06
C LYS A 75 -94.03 4.98 -29.21
N ASN A 76 -94.23 5.19 -27.91
CA ASN A 76 -93.16 5.41 -26.95
C ASN A 76 -92.26 4.15 -26.93
N LYS A 77 -91.01 4.31 -27.38
CA LYS A 77 -89.96 3.30 -27.20
C LYS A 77 -89.57 3.27 -25.72
N ASN A 78 -90.37 2.59 -24.92
CA ASN A 78 -90.01 2.26 -23.54
C ASN A 78 -88.88 1.23 -23.58
N ILE A 79 -87.64 1.71 -23.65
CA ILE A 79 -86.45 0.90 -23.42
C ILE A 79 -86.59 0.32 -22.02
N SER A 80 -86.66 -1.01 -21.93
CA SER A 80 -86.92 -1.69 -20.67
C SER A 80 -85.74 -1.50 -19.73
N TRP A 81 -86.01 -1.05 -18.50
CA TRP A 81 -85.01 -0.86 -17.43
C TRP A 81 -84.11 -2.08 -17.22
N ILE A 82 -84.61 -3.28 -17.52
CA ILE A 82 -83.88 -4.56 -17.50
C ILE A 82 -82.57 -4.52 -18.34
N TRP A 83 -82.50 -3.70 -19.40
CA TRP A 83 -81.27 -3.54 -20.21
C TRP A 83 -80.23 -2.59 -19.58
N LEU A 84 -80.58 -1.89 -18.50
CA LEU A 84 -79.67 -1.03 -17.73
C LEU A 84 -78.60 -1.86 -17.01
N VAL A 85 -78.93 -3.07 -16.53
CA VAL A 85 -77.99 -3.92 -15.77
C VAL A 85 -76.86 -4.45 -16.66
N PRO A 86 -77.10 -5.02 -17.86
CA PRO A 86 -76.02 -5.36 -18.80
C PRO A 86 -75.18 -4.15 -19.24
N LEU A 87 -75.81 -2.99 -19.45
CA LEU A 87 -75.10 -1.76 -19.82
C LEU A 87 -74.14 -1.30 -18.71
N ILE A 88 -74.61 -1.29 -17.45
CA ILE A 88 -73.77 -0.94 -16.28
C ILE A 88 -72.64 -1.97 -16.11
N ALA A 89 -72.92 -3.27 -16.26
CA ALA A 89 -71.90 -4.31 -16.20
C ALA A 89 -70.84 -4.14 -17.30
N ALA A 90 -71.25 -3.79 -18.52
CA ALA A 90 -70.33 -3.49 -19.62
C ALA A 90 -69.49 -2.23 -19.37
N ILE A 91 -70.08 -1.17 -18.81
CA ILE A 91 -69.36 0.05 -18.42
C ILE A 91 -68.35 -0.23 -17.31
N ILE A 92 -68.70 -1.05 -16.31
CA ILE A 92 -67.78 -1.45 -15.23
C ILE A 92 -66.66 -2.33 -15.80
N GLY A 93 -66.96 -3.31 -16.66
CA GLY A 93 -65.95 -4.15 -17.31
C GLY A 93 -64.98 -3.34 -18.19
N LEU A 94 -65.52 -2.41 -18.99
CA LEU A 94 -64.73 -1.48 -19.78
C LEU A 94 -63.89 -0.55 -18.89
N SER A 95 -64.46 -0.06 -17.77
CA SER A 95 -63.75 0.77 -16.80
C SER A 95 -62.62 0.01 -16.12
N LEU A 96 -62.77 -1.28 -15.82
CA LEU A 96 -61.72 -2.12 -15.26
C LEU A 96 -60.61 -2.40 -16.29
N LEU A 97 -60.96 -2.69 -17.55
CA LEU A 97 -59.99 -2.84 -18.64
C LEU A 97 -59.18 -1.55 -18.90
N VAL A 98 -59.86 -0.40 -18.97
CA VAL A 98 -59.19 0.90 -19.13
C VAL A 98 -58.32 1.22 -17.91
N ARG A 99 -58.79 0.90 -16.70
CA ARG A 99 -58.02 1.12 -15.48
C ARG A 99 -56.77 0.24 -15.40
N ASP A 100 -56.87 -1.04 -15.77
CA ASP A 100 -55.72 -1.94 -15.83
C ASP A 100 -54.70 -1.46 -16.86
N TYR A 101 -55.16 -1.14 -18.08
CA TYR A 101 -54.31 -0.62 -19.15
C TYR A 101 -53.63 0.72 -18.79
N MET A 102 -54.33 1.62 -18.09
CA MET A 102 -53.77 2.89 -17.58
C MET A 102 -52.94 2.74 -16.29
N GLN A 103 -52.89 1.55 -15.68
CA GLN A 103 -52.07 1.24 -14.51
C GLN A 103 -50.78 0.47 -14.87
N GLN A 104 -50.72 -0.12 -16.07
CA GLN A 104 -49.48 -0.65 -16.63
C GLN A 104 -48.50 0.51 -16.89
N GLY A 105 -47.31 0.43 -16.28
CA GLY A 105 -46.24 1.37 -16.56
C GLY A 105 -45.56 1.07 -17.90
N PRO A 106 -44.65 1.94 -18.34
CA PRO A 106 -44.13 1.86 -19.70
C PRO A 106 -43.14 0.70 -19.85
N VAL A 107 -42.91 0.25 -21.09
CA VAL A 107 -42.11 -0.95 -21.40
C VAL A 107 -40.89 -0.54 -22.23
N ALA A 108 -39.71 -0.98 -21.79
CA ALA A 108 -38.47 -0.85 -22.56
C ALA A 108 -38.05 -2.19 -23.18
N THR A 109 -37.40 -2.12 -24.34
CA THR A 109 -36.60 -3.21 -24.89
C THR A 109 -35.13 -2.85 -24.73
N VAL A 110 -34.37 -3.67 -24.00
CA VAL A 110 -32.93 -3.47 -23.76
C VAL A 110 -32.15 -4.61 -24.41
N THR A 111 -31.25 -4.28 -25.33
CA THR A 111 -30.43 -5.26 -26.06
C THR A 111 -29.11 -5.51 -25.36
N PHE A 112 -28.87 -6.74 -24.91
CA PHE A 112 -27.63 -7.22 -24.30
C PHE A 112 -26.91 -8.24 -25.21
N LYS A 113 -25.64 -8.56 -24.94
CA LYS A 113 -24.95 -9.65 -25.68
C LYS A 113 -25.26 -11.03 -25.12
N THR A 114 -25.70 -11.11 -23.86
CA THR A 114 -25.96 -12.36 -23.16
C THR A 114 -27.11 -12.22 -22.16
N ALA A 115 -27.91 -13.28 -22.02
CA ALA A 115 -28.99 -13.40 -21.03
C ALA A 115 -28.51 -13.97 -19.68
N GLU A 116 -27.20 -14.23 -19.53
CA GLU A 116 -26.66 -14.96 -18.37
C GLU A 116 -27.05 -14.31 -17.03
N GLY A 117 -27.77 -15.08 -16.20
CA GLY A 117 -28.24 -14.67 -14.87
C GLY A 117 -29.55 -13.86 -14.88
N LEU A 118 -30.13 -13.57 -16.05
CA LEU A 118 -31.44 -12.92 -16.17
C LEU A 118 -32.54 -13.99 -16.23
N GLU A 119 -33.58 -13.82 -15.42
CA GLU A 119 -34.75 -14.69 -15.36
C GLU A 119 -36.05 -13.87 -15.51
N ILE A 120 -36.95 -14.34 -16.36
CA ILE A 120 -38.29 -13.76 -16.58
C ILE A 120 -39.07 -13.74 -15.26
N ASP A 121 -39.80 -12.66 -15.00
CA ASP A 121 -40.62 -12.35 -13.82
C ASP A 121 -39.87 -12.33 -12.47
N LYS A 122 -38.54 -12.54 -12.47
CA LYS A 122 -37.70 -12.53 -11.26
C LYS A 122 -36.64 -11.44 -11.26
N THR A 123 -35.98 -11.23 -12.40
CA THR A 123 -34.93 -10.21 -12.50
C THR A 123 -35.53 -8.82 -12.38
N GLN A 124 -35.15 -8.15 -11.30
CA GLN A 124 -35.56 -6.78 -11.00
C GLN A 124 -34.70 -5.77 -11.76
N VAL A 125 -35.29 -4.63 -12.08
CA VAL A 125 -34.58 -3.45 -12.58
C VAL A 125 -34.55 -2.39 -11.49
N ARG A 126 -33.35 -1.89 -11.17
CA ARG A 126 -33.10 -1.02 -10.01
C ARG A 126 -32.44 0.29 -10.39
N TYR A 127 -33.06 1.40 -9.99
CA TYR A 127 -32.52 2.76 -10.08
C TYR A 127 -32.10 3.20 -8.68
N LYS A 128 -30.83 3.59 -8.48
CA LYS A 128 -30.28 3.98 -7.15
C LYS A 128 -30.69 2.96 -6.05
N ASP A 129 -30.52 1.66 -6.37
CA ASP A 129 -30.94 0.45 -5.62
C ASP A 129 -32.45 0.25 -5.32
N VAL A 130 -33.32 1.16 -5.77
CA VAL A 130 -34.78 1.02 -5.66
C VAL A 130 -35.35 0.23 -6.84
N VAL A 131 -36.19 -0.78 -6.59
CA VAL A 131 -36.85 -1.58 -7.63
C VAL A 131 -37.88 -0.74 -8.40
N VAL A 132 -37.58 -0.45 -9.66
CA VAL A 132 -38.39 0.38 -10.58
C VAL A 132 -39.08 -0.42 -11.68
N GLY A 133 -38.67 -1.66 -11.95
CA GLY A 133 -39.28 -2.54 -12.94
C GLY A 133 -38.87 -4.02 -12.79
N THR A 134 -39.37 -4.86 -13.69
CA THR A 134 -39.08 -6.31 -13.74
C THR A 134 -38.94 -6.75 -15.21
N VAL A 135 -38.06 -7.72 -15.47
CA VAL A 135 -37.94 -8.38 -16.79
C VAL A 135 -39.17 -9.24 -17.06
N THR A 136 -39.84 -9.03 -18.19
CA THR A 136 -41.07 -9.76 -18.57
C THR A 136 -40.91 -10.66 -19.79
N ASP A 137 -39.85 -10.48 -20.58
CA ASP A 137 -39.58 -11.28 -21.78
C ASP A 137 -38.08 -11.27 -22.09
N ILE A 138 -37.58 -12.39 -22.62
CA ILE A 138 -36.18 -12.55 -23.04
C ILE A 138 -36.19 -13.33 -24.36
N THR A 139 -35.88 -12.66 -25.46
CA THR A 139 -35.81 -13.25 -26.80
C THR A 139 -34.44 -13.02 -27.44
N LEU A 140 -34.07 -13.87 -28.39
CA LEU A 140 -32.86 -13.69 -29.20
C LEU A 140 -33.17 -12.78 -30.40
N THR A 141 -32.20 -11.99 -30.85
CA THR A 141 -32.31 -11.25 -32.12
C THR A 141 -32.32 -12.19 -33.32
N ASP A 142 -32.91 -11.75 -34.44
CA ASP A 142 -32.97 -12.56 -35.68
C ASP A 142 -31.58 -12.97 -36.21
N ASP A 143 -30.55 -12.16 -35.97
CA ASP A 143 -29.15 -12.44 -36.32
C ASP A 143 -28.43 -13.38 -35.33
N HIS A 144 -29.11 -13.79 -34.25
CA HIS A 144 -28.65 -14.68 -33.18
C HIS A 144 -27.43 -14.17 -32.38
N ASN A 145 -27.01 -12.91 -32.54
CA ASN A 145 -25.82 -12.36 -31.86
C ASN A 145 -26.13 -11.61 -30.56
N SER A 146 -27.39 -11.30 -30.27
CA SER A 146 -27.81 -10.47 -29.13
C SER A 146 -29.13 -10.93 -28.53
N VAL A 147 -29.42 -10.45 -27.33
CA VAL A 147 -30.62 -10.78 -26.56
C VAL A 147 -31.44 -9.52 -26.34
N LEU A 148 -32.69 -9.55 -26.77
CA LEU A 148 -33.72 -8.53 -26.51
C LEU A 148 -34.39 -8.85 -25.17
N VAL A 149 -34.21 -7.99 -24.18
CA VAL A 149 -34.82 -8.12 -22.85
C VAL A 149 -35.91 -7.07 -22.71
N LYS A 150 -37.18 -7.49 -22.57
CA LYS A 150 -38.27 -6.55 -22.27
C LYS A 150 -38.37 -6.33 -20.77
N VAL A 151 -38.49 -5.07 -20.39
CA VAL A 151 -38.64 -4.63 -19.00
C VAL A 151 -39.94 -3.86 -18.88
N SER A 152 -40.81 -4.31 -17.97
CA SER A 152 -41.98 -3.53 -17.54
C SER A 152 -41.61 -2.66 -16.35
N PHE A 153 -41.80 -1.35 -16.47
CA PHE A 153 -41.56 -0.38 -15.41
C PHE A 153 -42.82 -0.07 -14.61
N LYS A 154 -42.63 0.44 -13.40
CA LYS A 154 -43.70 1.06 -12.61
C LYS A 154 -44.06 2.42 -13.21
N GLN A 155 -45.31 2.85 -13.02
CA GLN A 155 -45.84 4.11 -13.57
C GLN A 155 -45.04 5.37 -13.15
N ASN A 156 -44.33 5.34 -12.01
CA ASN A 156 -43.49 6.43 -11.55
C ASN A 156 -42.04 6.41 -12.08
N ALA A 157 -41.69 5.47 -12.97
CA ALA A 157 -40.36 5.32 -13.54
C ALA A 157 -40.25 5.78 -15.01
N ASP A 158 -41.26 6.49 -15.51
CA ASP A 158 -41.31 7.06 -16.88
C ASP A 158 -40.13 7.98 -17.21
N PHE A 159 -39.52 8.63 -16.20
CA PHE A 159 -38.33 9.45 -16.37
C PHE A 159 -37.10 8.66 -16.89
N LEU A 160 -37.10 7.33 -16.79
CA LEU A 160 -36.06 6.44 -17.34
C LEU A 160 -36.27 6.11 -18.82
N MET A 161 -37.43 6.43 -19.39
CA MET A 161 -37.78 6.18 -20.80
C MET A 161 -37.28 7.33 -21.69
N ARG A 162 -36.02 7.74 -21.50
CA ARG A 162 -35.43 8.92 -22.16
C ARG A 162 -34.06 8.62 -22.75
N GLU A 163 -33.68 9.34 -23.79
CA GLU A 163 -32.31 9.32 -24.29
C GLU A 163 -31.31 9.69 -23.17
N GLY A 164 -30.19 8.97 -23.11
CA GLY A 164 -29.21 9.07 -22.02
C GLY A 164 -29.43 8.11 -20.85
N ALA A 165 -30.55 7.38 -20.78
CA ALA A 165 -30.70 6.27 -19.83
C ALA A 165 -29.76 5.10 -20.21
N ARG A 166 -29.03 4.59 -19.21
CA ARG A 166 -28.02 3.54 -19.34
C ARG A 166 -28.42 2.34 -18.50
N PHE A 167 -28.47 1.17 -19.12
CA PHE A 167 -28.82 -0.10 -18.48
C PHE A 167 -27.61 -1.02 -18.43
N TRP A 168 -27.41 -1.78 -17.35
CA TRP A 168 -26.33 -2.77 -17.26
C TRP A 168 -26.71 -3.95 -16.37
N VAL A 169 -26.12 -5.12 -16.59
CA VAL A 169 -26.34 -6.28 -15.72
C VAL A 169 -25.39 -6.25 -14.54
N VAL A 170 -25.93 -6.31 -13.31
CA VAL A 170 -25.17 -6.50 -12.07
C VAL A 170 -25.21 -7.97 -11.69
N LYS A 171 -24.04 -8.62 -11.76
CA LYS A 171 -23.80 -10.03 -11.40
C LYS A 171 -22.95 -10.09 -10.12
N PRO A 172 -23.09 -11.11 -9.26
CA PRO A 172 -22.15 -11.35 -8.17
C PRO A 172 -20.74 -11.51 -8.74
N ARG A 173 -19.74 -10.88 -8.10
CA ARG A 173 -18.32 -11.03 -8.47
C ARG A 173 -17.50 -11.32 -7.24
N LEU A 174 -16.68 -12.38 -7.30
CA LEU A 174 -15.63 -12.59 -6.33
C LEU A 174 -14.42 -11.77 -6.74
N ALA A 175 -14.09 -10.73 -5.96
CA ALA A 175 -12.83 -10.00 -6.08
C ALA A 175 -11.89 -10.41 -4.94
N ALA A 176 -10.58 -10.27 -5.13
CA ALA A 176 -9.61 -10.51 -4.07
C ALA A 176 -9.77 -9.53 -2.88
N SER A 177 -10.38 -8.36 -3.15
CA SER A 177 -10.69 -7.31 -2.18
C SER A 177 -11.92 -7.55 -1.31
N GLY A 178 -12.76 -8.52 -1.66
CA GLY A 178 -13.99 -8.81 -0.95
C GLY A 178 -15.10 -9.31 -1.89
N VAL A 179 -16.23 -9.69 -1.28
CA VAL A 179 -17.39 -10.18 -2.03
C VAL A 179 -18.36 -9.04 -2.28
N SER A 180 -18.22 -8.38 -3.43
CA SER A 180 -19.21 -7.40 -3.90
C SER A 180 -20.44 -8.12 -4.45
N GLY A 181 -21.63 -7.67 -4.03
CA GLY A 181 -22.90 -8.24 -4.48
C GLY A 181 -23.42 -9.42 -3.66
N LEU A 182 -23.11 -9.53 -2.36
CA LEU A 182 -23.71 -10.56 -1.47
C LEU A 182 -25.25 -10.60 -1.54
N GLY A 183 -25.92 -9.46 -1.77
CA GLY A 183 -27.37 -9.42 -2.01
C GLY A 183 -27.83 -10.16 -3.28
N THR A 184 -26.98 -10.27 -4.30
CA THR A 184 -27.24 -11.04 -5.54
C THR A 184 -26.97 -12.54 -5.37
N LEU A 185 -26.25 -12.95 -4.32
CA LEU A 185 -26.08 -14.36 -3.96
C LEU A 185 -27.42 -15.00 -3.53
N VAL A 186 -28.33 -14.17 -2.97
CA VAL A 186 -29.68 -14.58 -2.53
C VAL A 186 -30.76 -14.16 -3.55
N SER A 187 -30.59 -13.00 -4.21
CA SER A 187 -31.62 -12.42 -5.09
C SER A 187 -31.44 -12.72 -6.59
N GLY A 188 -30.34 -13.36 -7.00
CA GLY A 188 -29.95 -13.46 -8.41
C GLY A 188 -29.37 -12.16 -8.99
N ALA A 189 -29.05 -12.16 -10.28
CA ALA A 189 -28.58 -10.96 -10.97
C ALA A 189 -29.75 -9.98 -11.22
N TYR A 190 -29.43 -8.69 -11.27
CA TYR A 190 -30.40 -7.62 -11.51
C TYR A 190 -29.88 -6.65 -12.57
N ILE A 191 -30.79 -5.87 -13.18
CA ILE A 191 -30.42 -4.83 -14.13
C ILE A 191 -30.33 -3.51 -13.36
N GLY A 192 -29.14 -2.90 -13.35
CA GLY A 192 -28.97 -1.52 -12.92
C GLY A 192 -29.43 -0.58 -14.03
N VAL A 193 -30.07 0.53 -13.65
CA VAL A 193 -30.38 1.64 -14.55
C VAL A 193 -29.91 2.95 -13.91
N ASP A 194 -29.45 3.86 -14.76
CA ASP A 194 -29.03 5.20 -14.41
C ASP A 194 -29.33 6.17 -15.56
N ILE A 195 -29.55 7.45 -15.24
CA ILE A 195 -29.79 8.51 -16.21
C ILE A 195 -29.12 9.79 -15.71
N ASP A 196 -28.55 10.57 -16.62
CA ASP A 196 -27.98 11.87 -16.27
C ASP A 196 -29.09 12.86 -15.91
N ASP A 197 -29.12 13.31 -14.65
CA ASP A 197 -30.11 14.26 -14.14
C ASP A 197 -29.95 15.67 -14.78
N SER A 198 -28.82 15.98 -15.44
CA SER A 198 -28.49 17.33 -15.92
C SER A 198 -29.27 17.85 -17.13
N HIS A 199 -29.80 16.97 -17.99
CA HIS A 199 -30.53 17.35 -19.22
C HIS A 199 -31.92 16.68 -19.35
N GLN A 200 -32.51 16.20 -18.25
CA GLN A 200 -33.77 15.44 -18.25
C GLN A 200 -34.97 16.16 -18.89
N SER A 201 -35.00 17.50 -18.89
CA SER A 201 -36.08 18.29 -19.49
C SER A 201 -36.03 18.35 -21.02
N GLU A 202 -34.88 18.05 -21.64
CA GLU A 202 -34.66 18.16 -23.09
C GLU A 202 -34.51 16.80 -23.79
N ALA A 203 -34.20 15.73 -23.05
CA ALA A 203 -34.01 14.39 -23.62
C ALA A 203 -35.33 13.78 -24.16
N GLU A 204 -35.31 13.34 -25.42
CA GLU A 204 -36.43 12.72 -26.11
C GLU A 204 -36.86 11.39 -25.47
N TYR A 205 -38.14 11.04 -25.62
CA TYR A 205 -38.68 9.77 -25.15
C TYR A 205 -38.13 8.60 -25.99
N ARG A 206 -37.64 7.55 -25.33
CA ARG A 206 -37.07 6.37 -25.98
C ARG A 206 -37.47 5.10 -25.26
N ASN A 207 -37.85 4.08 -26.01
CA ASN A 207 -38.24 2.75 -25.52
C ASN A 207 -37.22 1.64 -25.86
N GLU A 208 -36.27 1.90 -26.76
CA GLU A 208 -35.22 0.95 -27.15
C GLU A 208 -33.83 1.41 -26.66
N PHE A 209 -33.10 0.51 -26.01
CA PHE A 209 -31.81 0.80 -25.39
C PHE A 209 -30.76 -0.28 -25.64
N ILE A 210 -29.49 0.11 -25.59
CA ILE A 210 -28.35 -0.82 -25.63
C ILE A 210 -27.85 -1.02 -24.19
N GLY A 211 -27.83 -2.26 -23.75
CA GLY A 211 -27.36 -2.67 -22.44
C GLY A 211 -25.83 -2.82 -22.37
N LEU A 212 -25.25 -2.41 -21.25
CA LEU A 212 -23.82 -2.51 -20.96
C LEU A 212 -23.50 -3.79 -20.16
N GLU A 213 -22.46 -4.52 -20.57
CA GLU A 213 -21.98 -5.73 -19.87
C GLU A 213 -21.14 -5.43 -18.61
N LYS A 214 -20.76 -4.17 -18.43
CA LYS A 214 -20.06 -3.64 -17.25
C LYS A 214 -20.86 -2.44 -16.73
N PRO A 215 -20.91 -2.22 -15.40
CA PRO A 215 -21.46 -0.98 -14.86
C PRO A 215 -20.74 0.23 -15.47
N PRO A 216 -21.46 1.35 -15.71
CA PRO A 216 -20.82 2.58 -16.13
C PRO A 216 -19.83 3.05 -15.07
N GLU A 217 -18.72 3.65 -15.50
CA GLU A 217 -17.62 4.12 -14.63
C GLU A 217 -18.08 5.09 -13.54
N LEU A 218 -19.19 5.81 -13.79
CA LEU A 218 -19.85 6.67 -12.84
C LEU A 218 -21.37 6.60 -13.00
N ILE A 219 -22.07 6.32 -11.90
CA ILE A 219 -23.51 6.49 -11.75
C ILE A 219 -23.79 7.99 -11.59
N SER A 220 -24.70 8.53 -12.39
CA SER A 220 -25.02 9.95 -12.43
C SER A 220 -25.49 10.50 -11.07
N GLY A 221 -25.11 11.74 -10.79
CA GLY A 221 -25.46 12.44 -9.56
C GLY A 221 -24.61 12.09 -8.32
N ARG A 222 -23.59 11.21 -8.42
CA ARG A 222 -22.61 11.02 -7.34
C ARG A 222 -21.61 12.20 -7.32
N PRO A 223 -21.61 13.08 -6.30
CA PRO A 223 -20.76 14.27 -6.29
C PRO A 223 -19.30 13.91 -5.95
N GLY A 224 -18.35 14.46 -6.70
CA GLY A 224 -16.92 14.18 -6.51
C GLY A 224 -16.09 14.58 -7.73
N LYS A 225 -14.85 14.10 -7.80
CA LYS A 225 -13.93 14.35 -8.92
C LYS A 225 -13.23 13.07 -9.36
N ARG A 226 -12.83 13.03 -10.63
CA ARG A 226 -12.03 11.98 -11.24
C ARG A 226 -10.58 12.43 -11.35
N PHE A 227 -9.65 11.50 -11.18
CA PHE A 227 -8.23 11.70 -11.44
C PHE A 227 -7.67 10.50 -12.18
N THR A 228 -6.63 10.72 -12.97
CA THR A 228 -5.93 9.65 -13.70
C THR A 228 -4.58 9.42 -13.06
N ILE A 229 -4.35 8.21 -12.59
CA ILE A 229 -3.11 7.77 -11.95
C ILE A 229 -2.34 6.89 -12.94
N THR A 230 -1.18 7.36 -13.39
CA THR A 230 -0.28 6.57 -14.24
C THR A 230 0.59 5.66 -13.37
N ALA A 231 0.65 4.37 -13.70
CA ALA A 231 1.51 3.39 -13.04
C ALA A 231 2.27 2.54 -14.07
N PRO A 232 3.47 2.01 -13.75
CA PRO A 232 4.19 1.11 -14.66
C PRO A 232 3.49 -0.25 -14.85
N SER A 233 2.64 -0.64 -13.90
CA SER A 233 1.88 -1.89 -13.89
C SER A 233 0.68 -1.77 -12.96
N LEU A 234 -0.36 -2.58 -13.18
CA LEU A 234 -1.59 -2.55 -12.38
C LEU A 234 -1.40 -3.15 -10.97
N ASN A 235 -0.50 -4.14 -10.84
CA ASN A 235 -0.19 -4.85 -9.60
C ASN A 235 -1.46 -5.38 -8.89
N SER A 236 -1.67 -5.00 -7.64
CA SER A 236 -2.79 -5.40 -6.77
C SER A 236 -4.02 -4.50 -6.87
N LEU A 237 -4.10 -3.63 -7.88
CA LEU A 237 -5.25 -2.76 -8.10
C LEU A 237 -6.28 -3.43 -9.01
N ASP A 238 -7.55 -3.31 -8.67
CA ASP A 238 -8.68 -3.77 -9.49
C ASP A 238 -9.81 -2.72 -9.44
N LEU A 239 -10.87 -2.93 -10.23
CA LEU A 239 -12.09 -2.13 -10.17
C LEU A 239 -12.69 -2.20 -8.76
N GLY A 240 -12.94 -1.04 -8.15
CA GLY A 240 -13.40 -0.95 -6.77
C GLY A 240 -12.30 -1.02 -5.70
N SER A 241 -11.00 -1.12 -6.06
CA SER A 241 -9.93 -0.96 -5.06
C SER A 241 -10.04 0.41 -4.38
N PRO A 242 -9.95 0.48 -3.04
CA PRO A 242 -10.22 1.71 -2.29
C PRO A 242 -9.13 2.77 -2.50
N VAL A 243 -9.54 4.03 -2.50
CA VAL A 243 -8.67 5.20 -2.45
C VAL A 243 -8.71 5.79 -1.04
N LEU A 244 -7.54 5.87 -0.41
CA LEU A 244 -7.39 6.19 1.00
C LEU A 244 -6.75 7.57 1.21
N TYR A 245 -7.37 8.40 2.05
CA TYR A 245 -6.75 9.62 2.59
C TYR A 245 -6.58 9.47 4.11
N ARG A 246 -5.34 9.56 4.62
CA ARG A 246 -5.02 9.35 6.04
C ARG A 246 -5.54 8.00 6.63
N ARG A 247 -5.63 6.96 5.78
CA ARG A 247 -6.23 5.62 6.05
C ARG A 247 -7.77 5.58 6.14
N LEU A 248 -8.47 6.65 5.78
CA LEU A 248 -9.93 6.65 5.56
C LEU A 248 -10.22 6.41 4.08
N GLU A 249 -11.18 5.55 3.76
CA GLU A 249 -11.69 5.38 2.39
C GLU A 249 -12.49 6.62 1.98
N VAL A 250 -12.11 7.21 0.84
CA VAL A 250 -12.69 8.47 0.31
C VAL A 250 -13.03 8.39 -1.17
N GLY A 251 -12.92 7.20 -1.77
CA GLY A 251 -13.07 6.99 -3.20
C GLY A 251 -12.64 5.58 -3.62
N GLN A 252 -12.67 5.31 -4.92
CA GLN A 252 -12.39 3.99 -5.49
C GLN A 252 -11.79 4.09 -6.90
N VAL A 253 -11.10 3.03 -7.34
CA VAL A 253 -10.74 2.81 -8.75
C VAL A 253 -12.01 2.53 -9.56
N ILE A 254 -12.26 3.32 -10.61
CA ILE A 254 -13.45 3.20 -11.47
C ILE A 254 -13.15 2.63 -12.86
N ASN A 255 -11.92 2.77 -13.36
CA ASN A 255 -11.47 2.16 -14.61
C ASN A 255 -9.95 1.95 -14.59
N TYR A 256 -9.42 1.08 -15.45
CA TYR A 256 -8.02 1.02 -15.81
C TYR A 256 -7.86 0.62 -17.28
N THR A 257 -6.89 1.23 -17.96
CA THR A 257 -6.54 0.90 -19.35
C THR A 257 -5.02 0.81 -19.51
N LEU A 258 -4.57 0.06 -20.52
CA LEU A 258 -3.17 0.12 -20.95
C LEU A 258 -2.89 1.51 -21.52
N SER A 259 -1.75 2.11 -21.16
CA SER A 259 -1.27 3.36 -21.74
C SER A 259 -1.05 3.20 -23.25
N LYS A 260 -1.27 4.27 -24.03
CA LYS A 260 -1.19 4.23 -25.50
C LYS A 260 0.18 3.81 -26.06
N ASP A 261 1.24 3.92 -25.24
CA ASP A 261 2.60 3.52 -25.58
C ASP A 261 2.95 2.09 -25.15
N GLY A 262 2.04 1.39 -24.47
CA GLY A 262 2.21 0.03 -23.95
C GLY A 262 3.18 -0.10 -22.78
N LYS A 263 3.70 0.99 -22.20
CA LYS A 263 4.76 0.97 -21.16
C LYS A 263 4.22 1.04 -19.73
N GLY A 264 2.91 1.17 -19.56
CA GLY A 264 2.25 1.27 -18.26
C GLY A 264 0.74 1.21 -18.38
N VAL A 265 0.06 1.57 -17.30
CA VAL A 265 -1.40 1.63 -17.21
C VAL A 265 -1.85 3.02 -16.75
N GLU A 266 -2.97 3.50 -17.30
CA GLU A 266 -3.72 4.65 -16.81
C GLU A 266 -4.88 4.12 -15.94
N VAL A 267 -4.79 4.30 -14.62
CA VAL A 267 -5.82 3.91 -13.66
C VAL A 267 -6.67 5.13 -13.34
N GLN A 268 -7.97 5.07 -13.59
CA GLN A 268 -8.89 6.17 -13.31
C GLN A 268 -9.54 5.96 -11.95
N ILE A 269 -9.43 6.95 -11.07
CA ILE A 269 -10.02 6.96 -9.73
C ILE A 269 -11.13 8.00 -9.65
N PHE A 270 -12.12 7.74 -8.81
CA PHE A 270 -13.12 8.70 -8.39
C PHE A 270 -13.01 8.92 -6.88
N ILE A 271 -13.02 10.18 -6.45
CA ILE A 271 -12.98 10.59 -5.04
C ILE A 271 -14.25 11.37 -4.73
N ASP A 272 -14.98 10.92 -3.71
CA ASP A 272 -16.27 11.46 -3.30
C ASP A 272 -16.13 12.86 -2.72
N ALA A 273 -17.12 13.72 -2.98
CA ALA A 273 -17.29 14.96 -2.22
C ALA A 273 -17.73 14.61 -0.78
N PRO A 274 -17.21 15.28 0.26
CA PRO A 274 -16.41 16.50 0.22
C PRO A 274 -14.88 16.27 0.14
N TYR A 275 -14.40 15.02 0.03
CA TYR A 275 -12.98 14.68 0.12
C TYR A 275 -12.17 15.03 -1.13
N ASP A 276 -12.84 15.21 -2.27
CA ASP A 276 -12.29 15.70 -3.54
C ASP A 276 -11.45 16.99 -3.40
N ARG A 277 -11.76 17.83 -2.41
CA ARG A 277 -11.02 19.06 -2.08
C ARG A 277 -9.61 18.82 -1.54
N PHE A 278 -9.34 17.64 -0.97
CA PHE A 278 -8.04 17.29 -0.42
C PHE A 278 -7.05 16.82 -1.49
N VAL A 279 -7.52 16.57 -2.71
CA VAL A 279 -6.64 16.36 -3.87
C VAL A 279 -6.24 17.72 -4.42
N THR A 280 -4.95 17.99 -4.31
CA THR A 280 -4.29 19.26 -4.62
C THR A 280 -3.30 19.06 -5.76
N LYS A 281 -2.82 20.13 -6.38
CA LYS A 281 -1.79 20.04 -7.43
C LYS A 281 -0.51 19.34 -6.96
N ASP A 282 -0.18 19.47 -5.67
CA ASP A 282 0.99 18.86 -5.02
C ASP A 282 0.72 17.49 -4.40
N SER A 283 -0.48 16.93 -4.59
CA SER A 283 -0.84 15.61 -4.04
C SER A 283 0.01 14.50 -4.66
N ARG A 284 0.47 13.60 -3.78
CA ARG A 284 1.29 12.44 -4.12
C ARG A 284 0.50 11.19 -3.80
N PHE A 285 0.43 10.29 -4.78
CA PHE A 285 -0.26 9.02 -4.68
C PHE A 285 0.76 7.89 -4.53
N TRP A 286 0.48 6.90 -3.69
CA TRP A 286 1.29 5.70 -3.51
C TRP A 286 0.45 4.45 -3.41
N ASN A 287 1.09 3.31 -3.69
CA ASN A 287 0.47 2.01 -3.49
C ASN A 287 0.25 1.77 -1.99
N ALA A 288 -1.00 1.55 -1.59
CA ALA A 288 -1.42 1.22 -0.23
C ALA A 288 -1.66 -0.29 -0.05
N SER A 289 -0.98 -1.09 -0.88
CA SER A 289 -1.03 -2.55 -0.86
C SER A 289 0.31 -3.13 -0.42
N GLY A 290 0.28 -4.11 0.48
CA GLY A 290 1.40 -5.00 0.78
C GLY A 290 2.11 -4.74 2.10
N VAL A 291 3.24 -5.43 2.28
CA VAL A 291 4.10 -5.33 3.45
C VAL A 291 5.38 -4.61 3.03
N ASP A 292 5.59 -3.39 3.53
CA ASP A 292 6.82 -2.65 3.30
C ASP A 292 7.86 -3.05 4.36
N LEU A 293 8.77 -3.93 3.94
CA LEU A 293 9.89 -4.42 4.73
C LEU A 293 11.18 -3.79 4.20
N SER A 294 11.75 -2.87 4.95
CA SER A 294 13.04 -2.26 4.65
C SER A 294 14.08 -2.59 5.71
N LEU A 295 15.31 -2.87 5.29
CA LEU A 295 16.47 -3.04 6.17
C LEU A 295 17.41 -1.86 5.89
N ASN A 296 17.64 -1.03 6.90
CA ASN A 296 18.51 0.15 6.80
C ASN A 296 19.62 0.09 7.86
N ALA A 297 20.50 1.10 7.89
CA ALA A 297 21.61 1.16 8.84
C ALA A 297 21.16 1.20 10.33
N GLY A 298 19.92 1.63 10.60
CA GLY A 298 19.29 1.60 11.93
C GLY A 298 18.59 0.28 12.27
N GLY A 299 18.54 -0.70 11.35
CA GLY A 299 17.96 -2.02 11.58
C GLY A 299 16.78 -2.35 10.67
N LEU A 300 15.93 -3.26 11.13
CA LEU A 300 14.75 -3.72 10.39
C LEU A 300 13.55 -2.80 10.65
N ASN A 301 13.01 -2.21 9.59
CA ASN A 301 11.80 -1.41 9.60
C ASN A 301 10.68 -2.16 8.86
N LEU A 302 9.64 -2.54 9.61
CA LEU A 302 8.48 -3.26 9.11
C LEU A 302 7.24 -2.36 9.23
N LYS A 303 6.74 -1.86 8.10
CA LYS A 303 5.48 -1.12 8.03
C LYS A 303 4.37 -2.06 7.56
N THR A 304 3.57 -2.55 8.51
CA THR A 304 2.35 -3.31 8.22
C THR A 304 1.18 -2.36 7.93
N GLN A 305 0.65 -2.40 6.71
CA GLN A 305 -0.58 -1.69 6.35
C GLN A 305 -1.81 -2.42 6.92
N SER A 306 -3.02 -1.85 6.75
CA SER A 306 -4.27 -2.49 7.19
C SER A 306 -4.42 -3.87 6.55
N LEU A 307 -4.81 -4.89 7.33
CA LEU A 307 -4.98 -6.26 6.85
C LEU A 307 -5.95 -6.34 5.65
N VAL A 308 -6.94 -5.45 5.59
CA VAL A 308 -7.86 -5.31 4.45
C VAL A 308 -7.10 -4.83 3.20
N SER A 309 -6.28 -3.78 3.31
CA SER A 309 -5.50 -3.22 2.19
C SER A 309 -4.37 -4.15 1.72
N VAL A 310 -3.84 -5.01 2.60
CA VAL A 310 -2.85 -6.05 2.24
C VAL A 310 -3.47 -7.13 1.34
N LEU A 311 -4.77 -7.40 1.46
CA LEU A 311 -5.49 -8.40 0.65
C LEU A 311 -6.19 -7.78 -0.58
N ALA A 312 -6.82 -6.62 -0.40
CA ALA A 312 -7.61 -5.93 -1.42
C ALA A 312 -6.83 -5.06 -2.39
N GLY A 313 -5.60 -4.74 -2.00
CA GLY A 313 -4.89 -3.60 -2.53
C GLY A 313 -5.58 -2.26 -2.27
N GLY A 314 -4.97 -1.19 -2.78
CA GLY A 314 -5.51 0.16 -2.68
C GLY A 314 -4.51 1.22 -3.09
N ILE A 315 -5.00 2.44 -3.28
CA ILE A 315 -4.19 3.63 -3.52
C ILE A 315 -4.34 4.54 -2.30
N SER A 316 -3.26 5.13 -1.79
CA SER A 316 -3.37 6.21 -0.80
C SER A 316 -2.75 7.48 -1.34
N PHE A 317 -3.22 8.63 -0.84
CA PHE A 317 -2.65 9.92 -1.19
C PHE A 317 -2.50 10.84 0.02
N GLY A 318 -1.61 11.82 -0.18
CA GLY A 318 -1.29 12.86 0.78
C GLY A 318 -0.53 13.99 0.10
N GLN A 319 -0.03 14.92 0.89
CA GLN A 319 0.75 16.07 0.43
C GLN A 319 2.07 16.12 1.19
N LEU A 320 3.13 16.67 0.57
CA LEU A 320 4.33 17.01 1.33
C LEU A 320 3.97 18.04 2.42
N PRO A 321 4.62 18.00 3.60
CA PRO A 321 4.52 19.09 4.57
C PRO A 321 4.96 20.40 3.90
N LEU A 322 4.06 21.39 3.86
CA LEU A 322 4.36 22.71 3.33
C LEU A 322 5.49 23.34 4.15
N VAL A 323 6.49 23.91 3.47
CA VAL A 323 7.54 24.69 4.12
C VAL A 323 6.99 26.04 4.59
N ASP A 324 6.01 26.59 3.86
CA ASP A 324 5.26 27.80 4.21
C ASP A 324 3.83 27.45 4.62
N GLU A 325 3.51 27.51 5.91
CA GLU A 325 2.14 27.27 6.44
C GLU A 325 1.06 28.23 5.86
N LYS A 326 1.48 29.30 5.17
CA LYS A 326 0.58 30.31 4.60
C LYS A 326 0.09 30.00 3.18
N ALA A 327 0.70 29.04 2.48
CA ALA A 327 0.25 28.65 1.15
C ALA A 327 -0.97 27.71 1.29
N GLN A 328 -2.17 28.18 0.95
CA GLN A 328 -3.33 27.29 0.87
C GLN A 328 -3.17 26.33 -0.31
N PRO A 329 -3.26 25.00 -0.11
CA PRO A 329 -3.14 24.05 -1.22
C PRO A 329 -4.26 24.26 -2.25
N GLU A 330 -3.89 24.54 -3.50
CA GLU A 330 -4.87 24.68 -4.58
C GLU A 330 -5.46 23.30 -4.94
N PRO A 331 -6.80 23.11 -4.88
CA PRO A 331 -7.43 21.86 -5.30
C PRO A 331 -7.17 21.57 -6.77
N ALA A 332 -6.93 20.30 -7.09
CA ALA A 332 -6.74 19.85 -8.46
C ALA A 332 -8.05 19.97 -9.27
N PRO A 333 -7.99 20.39 -10.55
CA PRO A 333 -9.09 20.25 -11.50
C PRO A 333 -9.50 18.79 -11.74
N ASP A 334 -10.74 18.57 -12.17
CA ASP A 334 -11.21 17.25 -12.63
C ASP A 334 -10.34 16.73 -13.79
N GLY A 335 -10.05 15.43 -13.81
CA GLY A 335 -9.21 14.80 -14.82
C GLY A 335 -7.70 15.05 -14.68
N THR A 336 -7.23 15.68 -13.59
CA THR A 336 -5.78 15.88 -13.36
C THR A 336 -5.03 14.55 -13.31
N ARG A 337 -3.85 14.51 -13.95
CA ARG A 337 -2.97 13.34 -14.04
C ARG A 337 -1.93 13.34 -12.91
N PHE A 338 -1.81 12.23 -12.20
CA PHE A 338 -0.80 11.98 -11.17
C PHE A 338 -0.04 10.67 -11.46
N VAL A 339 1.03 10.41 -10.71
CA VAL A 339 1.84 9.19 -10.82
C VAL A 339 1.71 8.35 -9.54
N LEU A 340 1.53 7.04 -9.69
CA LEU A 340 1.55 6.10 -8.57
C LEU A 340 3.00 5.82 -8.14
N ASN A 341 3.33 6.17 -6.90
CA ASN A 341 4.62 5.83 -6.31
C ASN A 341 4.57 4.43 -5.66
N PRO A 342 5.71 3.70 -5.57
CA PRO A 342 5.72 2.37 -4.95
C PRO A 342 5.39 2.37 -3.46
N THR A 343 5.82 3.38 -2.71
CA THR A 343 5.66 3.49 -1.26
C THR A 343 5.43 4.94 -0.81
N GLU A 344 4.90 5.12 0.40
CA GLU A 344 4.68 6.43 1.03
C GLU A 344 5.99 7.24 1.15
N ASP A 345 7.08 6.60 1.59
CA ASP A 345 8.37 7.27 1.76
C ASP A 345 8.92 7.81 0.43
N LYS A 346 8.69 7.11 -0.69
CA LYS A 346 9.05 7.60 -2.03
C LYS A 346 8.12 8.68 -2.53
N ALA A 347 6.83 8.63 -2.19
CA ALA A 347 5.85 9.65 -2.57
C ALA A 347 6.07 10.99 -1.86
N LEU A 348 6.43 10.94 -0.57
CA LEU A 348 6.61 12.11 0.29
C LEU A 348 8.08 12.59 0.37
N ALA A 349 9.01 11.91 -0.31
CA ALA A 349 10.37 12.37 -0.47
C ALA A 349 10.41 13.78 -1.10
N ARG A 350 11.31 14.63 -0.62
CA ARG A 350 11.56 15.93 -1.25
C ARG A 350 12.13 15.70 -2.66
N PRO A 351 11.78 16.51 -3.68
CA PRO A 351 12.37 16.41 -5.00
C PRO A 351 13.88 16.57 -4.92
N ASP A 352 14.62 15.59 -5.44
CA ASP A 352 16.08 15.54 -5.33
C ASP A 352 16.79 16.66 -6.12
N GLY A 353 16.11 17.28 -7.09
CA GLY A 353 16.67 18.33 -7.94
C GLY A 353 17.48 17.74 -9.09
N LEU A 354 18.45 18.51 -9.59
CA LEU A 354 19.33 18.03 -10.66
C LEU A 354 20.29 16.96 -10.14
N ALA A 355 20.51 15.94 -10.96
CA ALA A 355 21.43 14.84 -10.69
C ALA A 355 22.80 15.14 -11.31
N PHE A 356 23.81 15.33 -10.47
CA PHE A 356 25.18 15.60 -10.87
C PHE A 356 25.98 14.28 -10.95
N PRO A 357 26.36 13.81 -12.15
CA PRO A 357 27.01 12.52 -12.32
C PRO A 357 28.47 12.55 -11.87
N ILE A 358 28.83 11.62 -10.98
CA ILE A 358 30.19 11.43 -10.48
C ILE A 358 30.71 10.02 -10.77
N ARG A 359 32.02 9.90 -10.91
CA ARG A 359 32.72 8.62 -11.12
C ARG A 359 33.82 8.45 -10.09
N MET A 360 33.90 7.26 -9.51
CA MET A 360 34.91 6.88 -8.53
C MET A 360 35.61 5.61 -8.98
N LYS A 361 36.94 5.56 -8.82
CA LYS A 361 37.79 4.45 -9.28
C LYS A 361 38.42 3.76 -8.07
N PHE A 362 38.05 2.51 -7.80
CA PHE A 362 38.54 1.77 -6.64
C PHE A 362 39.45 0.60 -7.07
N ASP A 363 40.69 0.61 -6.60
CA ASP A 363 41.68 -0.47 -6.81
C ASP A 363 41.57 -1.61 -5.77
N LYS A 364 40.44 -1.65 -5.05
CA LYS A 364 40.15 -2.58 -3.94
C LYS A 364 38.76 -3.20 -4.11
N SER A 365 38.47 -4.21 -3.31
CA SER A 365 37.16 -4.89 -3.37
C SER A 365 36.04 -3.94 -2.93
N VAL A 366 35.04 -3.77 -3.80
CA VAL A 366 33.80 -3.04 -3.47
C VAL A 366 32.71 -3.98 -2.90
N ARG A 367 33.07 -5.19 -2.45
CA ARG A 367 32.12 -6.20 -2.00
C ARG A 367 31.28 -5.68 -0.84
N GLY A 368 29.98 -5.57 -1.05
CA GLY A 368 29.03 -4.97 -0.12
C GLY A 368 28.40 -3.67 -0.63
N LEU A 369 29.00 -3.04 -1.64
CA LEU A 369 28.41 -1.93 -2.38
C LEU A 369 27.39 -2.46 -3.40
N GLN A 370 26.28 -1.74 -3.58
CA GLN A 370 25.18 -2.11 -4.47
C GLN A 370 24.70 -0.89 -5.26
N THR A 371 24.00 -1.10 -6.38
CA THR A 371 23.19 -0.03 -6.99
C THR A 371 22.13 0.44 -5.99
N GLY A 372 22.05 1.74 -5.75
CA GLY A 372 21.26 2.34 -4.67
C GLY A 372 22.00 2.47 -3.33
N SER A 373 23.27 2.03 -3.21
CA SER A 373 24.09 2.35 -2.03
C SER A 373 24.20 3.87 -1.87
N ALA A 374 24.08 4.33 -0.63
CA ALA A 374 24.15 5.73 -0.27
C ALA A 374 25.50 6.38 -0.64
N ILE A 375 25.44 7.65 -1.03
CA ILE A 375 26.59 8.54 -1.16
C ILE A 375 26.37 9.68 -0.17
N ASP A 376 27.15 9.67 0.91
CA ASP A 376 26.97 10.57 2.05
C ASP A 376 28.15 11.53 2.16
N PHE A 377 27.88 12.78 2.55
CA PHE A 377 28.91 13.70 3.02
C PHE A 377 28.70 13.98 4.51
N LYS A 378 29.69 13.61 5.33
CA LYS A 378 29.64 13.76 6.81
C LYS A 378 28.37 13.20 7.47
N GLY A 379 27.82 12.12 6.92
CA GLY A 379 26.58 11.47 7.39
C GLY A 379 25.27 12.10 6.89
N ILE A 380 25.35 13.06 5.97
CA ILE A 380 24.19 13.60 5.23
C ILE A 380 24.12 12.89 3.88
N LEU A 381 23.00 12.22 3.60
CA LEU A 381 22.75 11.55 2.33
C LEU A 381 22.65 12.57 1.19
N LEU A 382 23.68 12.61 0.33
CA LEU A 382 23.74 13.50 -0.82
C LEU A 382 23.32 12.84 -2.13
N GLY A 383 23.42 11.53 -2.23
CA GLY A 383 23.37 10.84 -3.52
C GLY A 383 23.21 9.33 -3.42
N GLU A 384 23.28 8.66 -4.56
CA GLU A 384 23.26 7.19 -4.65
C GLU A 384 24.13 6.66 -5.79
N VAL A 385 24.65 5.44 -5.60
CA VAL A 385 25.37 4.68 -6.63
C VAL A 385 24.40 4.21 -7.70
N LYS A 386 24.68 4.52 -8.97
CA LYS A 386 23.84 4.13 -10.12
C LYS A 386 24.36 2.89 -10.84
N ASN A 387 25.68 2.74 -10.94
CA ASN A 387 26.30 1.64 -11.68
C ASN A 387 27.63 1.22 -11.04
N ILE A 388 27.94 -0.07 -11.12
CA ILE A 388 29.22 -0.65 -10.67
C ILE A 388 29.72 -1.53 -11.80
N SER A 389 30.84 -1.15 -12.41
CA SER A 389 31.50 -1.89 -13.48
C SER A 389 32.98 -2.09 -13.18
N MET A 390 33.69 -2.79 -14.06
CA MET A 390 35.10 -3.13 -13.88
C MET A 390 35.83 -2.84 -15.18
N GLU A 391 36.86 -2.01 -15.12
CA GLU A 391 37.78 -1.75 -16.22
C GLU A 391 39.04 -2.61 -16.03
N PHE A 392 39.50 -3.21 -17.12
CA PHE A 392 40.77 -3.94 -17.18
C PHE A 392 41.69 -3.23 -18.17
N ASP A 393 42.73 -2.58 -17.65
CA ASP A 393 43.76 -1.97 -18.48
C ASP A 393 44.71 -3.07 -18.99
N ILE A 394 44.63 -3.33 -20.30
CA ILE A 394 45.42 -4.35 -20.99
C ILE A 394 46.93 -4.05 -20.92
N ALA A 395 47.33 -2.77 -20.90
CA ALA A 395 48.73 -2.36 -20.89
C ALA A 395 49.35 -2.49 -19.49
N THR A 396 48.66 -2.05 -18.44
CA THR A 396 49.17 -2.17 -17.05
C THR A 396 48.78 -3.47 -16.36
N LYS A 397 47.88 -4.27 -16.96
CA LYS A 397 47.23 -5.46 -16.38
C LYS A 397 46.51 -5.18 -15.05
N LYS A 398 46.14 -3.92 -14.82
CA LYS A 398 45.40 -3.52 -13.62
C LYS A 398 43.90 -3.67 -13.83
N THR A 399 43.24 -4.12 -12.78
CA THR A 399 41.79 -4.19 -12.68
C THR A 399 41.34 -3.11 -11.71
N THR A 400 40.52 -2.17 -12.18
CA THR A 400 39.99 -1.08 -11.36
C THR A 400 38.47 -1.12 -11.43
N VAL A 401 37.81 -1.04 -10.28
CA VAL A 401 36.35 -1.02 -10.21
C VAL A 401 35.88 0.42 -10.40
N ILE A 402 34.96 0.62 -11.33
CA ILE A 402 34.34 1.91 -11.62
C ILE A 402 32.98 1.94 -10.93
N VAL A 403 32.77 2.96 -10.10
CA VAL A 403 31.50 3.21 -9.42
C VAL A 403 30.99 4.55 -9.93
N ASP A 404 29.94 4.50 -10.75
CA ASP A 404 29.22 5.70 -11.20
C ASP A 404 28.09 5.99 -10.20
N GLY A 405 28.00 7.23 -9.74
CA GLY A 405 26.98 7.70 -8.82
C GLY A 405 26.39 9.04 -9.25
N VAL A 406 25.37 9.50 -8.54
CA VAL A 406 24.85 10.86 -8.68
C VAL A 406 24.77 11.55 -7.33
N ILE A 407 25.11 12.83 -7.30
CA ILE A 407 24.84 13.74 -6.19
C ILE A 407 23.61 14.59 -6.56
N TYR A 408 22.76 14.88 -5.59
CA TYR A 408 21.50 15.59 -5.80
C TYR A 408 21.57 17.02 -5.24
N GLU A 409 21.30 18.01 -6.09
CA GLU A 409 21.42 19.44 -5.76
C GLU A 409 20.67 19.82 -4.48
N ASN A 410 19.40 19.40 -4.36
CA ASN A 410 18.54 19.76 -3.23
C ASN A 410 18.94 19.07 -1.92
N ARG A 411 19.85 18.08 -1.95
CA ARG A 411 20.36 17.38 -0.76
C ARG A 411 21.63 18.02 -0.18
N LEU A 412 22.31 18.91 -0.90
CA LEU A 412 23.57 19.54 -0.45
C LEU A 412 23.40 20.53 0.71
N GLY A 413 22.16 20.86 1.10
CA GLY A 413 21.85 21.67 2.30
C GLY A 413 22.22 23.15 2.20
N ALA A 414 22.82 23.60 1.09
CA ALA A 414 23.26 24.96 0.89
C ALA A 414 22.11 25.89 0.48
N ALA A 415 21.75 26.80 1.39
CA ALA A 415 20.92 27.96 1.07
C ALA A 415 21.69 28.92 0.16
N ILE A 416 21.59 28.72 -1.17
CA ILE A 416 21.91 29.79 -2.13
C ILE A 416 20.80 30.83 -2.03
N PRO A 417 21.06 32.08 -1.61
CA PRO A 417 20.07 33.14 -1.65
C PRO A 417 19.57 33.31 -3.08
N GLU A 418 18.27 33.49 -3.31
CA GLU A 418 17.70 33.45 -4.67
C GLU A 418 18.38 34.42 -5.66
N GLY A 419 18.86 35.57 -5.16
CA GLY A 419 19.61 36.56 -5.93
C GLY A 419 20.99 36.12 -6.42
N GLN A 420 21.56 35.01 -5.94
CA GLN A 420 22.83 34.42 -6.42
C GLN A 420 22.62 33.18 -7.30
N ARG A 421 21.37 32.70 -7.45
CA ARG A 421 21.06 31.58 -8.36
C ARG A 421 21.11 31.95 -9.84
N ARG A 422 21.48 33.18 -10.21
CA ARG A 422 21.53 33.67 -11.59
C ARG A 422 22.87 34.32 -11.94
N ASP A 423 23.36 34.05 -13.14
CA ASP A 423 24.52 34.72 -13.71
C ASP A 423 24.19 36.16 -14.17
N LYS A 424 25.18 36.87 -14.70
CA LYS A 424 24.99 38.25 -15.22
C LYS A 424 24.05 38.31 -16.44
N ASN A 425 23.67 37.18 -17.03
CA ASN A 425 22.76 37.04 -18.16
C ASN A 425 21.39 36.44 -17.75
N GLY A 426 21.16 36.21 -16.45
CA GLY A 426 19.90 35.64 -15.92
C GLY A 426 19.78 34.11 -16.01
N GLN A 427 20.80 33.40 -16.48
CA GLN A 427 20.84 31.93 -16.52
C GLN A 427 21.12 31.35 -15.14
N ALA A 428 20.50 30.21 -14.83
CA ALA A 428 20.52 29.70 -13.48
C ALA A 428 21.82 28.93 -13.14
N LEU A 429 22.55 29.39 -12.12
CA LEU A 429 23.86 28.88 -11.70
C LEU A 429 23.77 27.62 -10.82
N HIS A 430 22.90 26.68 -11.18
CA HIS A 430 22.67 25.43 -10.42
C HIS A 430 23.94 24.57 -10.27
N ASP A 431 24.75 24.51 -11.33
CA ASP A 431 26.00 23.76 -11.33
C ASP A 431 27.09 24.33 -10.39
N VAL A 432 27.07 25.62 -10.06
CA VAL A 432 28.24 26.28 -9.45
C VAL A 432 28.53 25.77 -8.03
N ALA A 433 27.51 25.63 -7.19
CA ALA A 433 27.70 25.14 -5.81
C ALA A 433 28.20 23.69 -5.78
N LEU A 434 27.73 22.84 -6.70
CA LEU A 434 28.18 21.45 -6.84
C LEU A 434 29.58 21.36 -7.43
N LYS A 435 29.90 22.17 -8.45
CA LYS A 435 31.25 22.24 -9.03
C LYS A 435 32.26 22.78 -8.02
N GLU A 436 31.88 23.75 -7.19
CA GLU A 436 32.75 24.26 -6.11
C GLU A 436 32.90 23.25 -4.97
N PHE A 437 31.81 22.56 -4.60
CA PHE A 437 31.87 21.46 -3.64
C PHE A 437 32.79 20.33 -4.11
N VAL A 438 32.83 20.03 -5.41
CA VAL A 438 33.74 19.02 -5.97
C VAL A 438 35.17 19.55 -6.17
N SER A 439 35.34 20.79 -6.65
CA SER A 439 36.66 21.42 -6.88
C SER A 439 37.47 21.63 -5.59
N SER A 440 36.77 21.74 -4.45
CA SER A 440 37.34 21.85 -3.10
C SER A 440 38.28 20.69 -2.71
N GLY A 441 38.25 19.56 -3.43
CA GLY A 441 39.11 18.40 -3.21
C GLY A 441 38.51 17.34 -2.31
N ILE A 442 37.18 17.16 -2.32
CA ILE A 442 36.53 16.00 -1.71
C ILE A 442 37.09 14.69 -2.27
N GLN A 443 37.12 13.66 -1.42
CA GLN A 443 37.53 12.31 -1.81
C GLN A 443 36.49 11.29 -1.36
N ALA A 444 36.41 10.18 -2.09
CA ALA A 444 35.49 9.09 -1.82
C ALA A 444 36.19 7.92 -1.09
N GLN A 445 35.63 7.52 0.04
CA GLN A 445 36.05 6.34 0.81
C GLN A 445 34.90 5.34 0.92
N LEU A 446 35.18 4.04 0.78
CA LEU A 446 34.20 3.01 1.10
C LEU A 446 34.17 2.77 2.61
N ARG A 447 32.98 2.84 3.20
CA ARG A 447 32.74 2.56 4.63
C ARG A 447 31.56 1.61 4.80
N PHE A 448 31.54 0.86 5.90
CA PHE A 448 30.41 -0.02 6.23
C PHE A 448 29.22 0.80 6.71
N ALA A 449 28.08 0.65 6.03
CA ALA A 449 26.77 1.12 6.51
C ALA A 449 26.23 0.18 7.59
N ASN A 450 26.52 -1.12 7.44
CA ASN A 450 26.17 -2.14 8.43
C ASN A 450 27.25 -3.24 8.44
N ILE A 451 27.94 -3.37 9.57
CA ILE A 451 29.05 -4.33 9.76
C ILE A 451 28.58 -5.80 9.80
N PHE A 452 27.31 -6.06 10.10
CA PHE A 452 26.76 -7.42 10.20
C PHE A 452 26.34 -7.98 8.84
N THR A 453 25.79 -7.12 7.96
CA THR A 453 25.46 -7.50 6.58
C THR A 453 26.62 -7.31 5.60
N GLY A 454 27.67 -6.61 6.03
CA GLY A 454 28.80 -6.21 5.18
C GLY A 454 28.43 -5.15 4.13
N GLN A 455 27.30 -4.46 4.28
CA GLN A 455 26.84 -3.45 3.33
C GLN A 455 27.74 -2.21 3.37
N LEU A 456 28.16 -1.74 2.19
CA LEU A 456 28.98 -0.55 2.02
C LEU A 456 28.17 0.64 1.52
N TYR A 457 28.64 1.83 1.89
CA TYR A 457 28.25 3.11 1.32
C TYR A 457 29.50 3.90 0.92
N VAL A 458 29.31 4.94 0.11
CA VAL A 458 30.37 5.89 -0.24
C VAL A 458 30.33 7.05 0.74
N ALA A 459 31.40 7.24 1.50
CA ALA A 459 31.62 8.44 2.29
C ALA A 459 32.46 9.44 1.47
N LEU A 460 31.87 10.59 1.14
CA LEU A 460 32.57 11.77 0.67
C LEU A 460 33.05 12.57 1.88
N ASP A 461 34.34 12.86 1.96
CA ASP A 461 34.90 13.72 3.01
C ASP A 461 36.20 14.39 2.54
N TYR A 462 36.74 15.28 3.38
CA TYR A 462 38.07 15.83 3.24
C TYR A 462 39.04 15.05 4.14
N PHE A 463 40.09 14.48 3.56
CA PHE A 463 41.10 13.70 4.31
C PHE A 463 42.41 14.51 4.41
N PRO A 464 42.56 15.39 5.42
CA PRO A 464 43.73 16.27 5.53
C PRO A 464 45.04 15.54 5.86
N GLU A 465 44.97 14.28 6.30
CA GLU A 465 46.15 13.46 6.66
C GLU A 465 46.90 12.92 5.44
N MET A 466 46.28 12.96 4.25
CA MET A 466 46.95 12.59 3.00
C MET A 466 47.89 13.71 2.55
N ALA A 467 49.20 13.50 2.71
CA ALA A 467 50.27 14.48 2.45
C ALA A 467 50.44 14.96 0.98
N LYS A 468 49.45 14.72 0.11
CA LYS A 468 49.37 15.24 -1.26
C LYS A 468 47.95 15.78 -1.48
N LYS A 469 47.85 17.08 -1.81
CA LYS A 469 46.60 17.68 -2.28
C LYS A 469 46.07 16.85 -3.46
N PRO A 470 44.82 16.38 -3.45
CA PRO A 470 44.28 15.60 -4.57
C PRO A 470 44.35 16.40 -5.88
N PRO A 471 44.46 15.73 -7.04
CA PRO A 471 44.25 16.40 -8.31
C PRO A 471 42.85 17.02 -8.31
N VAL A 472 42.76 18.30 -8.69
CA VAL A 472 41.47 18.99 -8.79
C VAL A 472 40.66 18.30 -9.90
N PRO A 473 39.43 17.81 -9.63
CA PRO A 473 38.60 17.20 -10.66
C PRO A 473 38.33 18.16 -11.82
N ASP A 474 38.39 17.67 -13.06
CA ASP A 474 37.89 18.45 -14.19
C ASP A 474 36.36 18.42 -14.19
N VAL A 475 35.78 19.43 -13.53
CA VAL A 475 34.34 19.64 -13.38
C VAL A 475 33.59 19.89 -14.71
N ASN A 476 34.28 19.91 -15.85
CA ASN A 476 33.69 19.98 -17.19
C ASN A 476 33.56 18.60 -17.86
N THR A 477 34.26 17.57 -17.36
CA THR A 477 34.05 16.19 -17.82
C THR A 477 32.86 15.59 -17.07
N GLN A 478 31.90 15.00 -17.80
CA GLN A 478 30.76 14.30 -17.20
C GLN A 478 30.86 12.80 -17.55
N PRO A 479 30.84 11.87 -16.57
CA PRO A 479 30.79 12.12 -15.12
C PRO A 479 32.08 12.74 -14.57
N VAL A 480 31.98 13.54 -13.50
CA VAL A 480 33.17 14.15 -12.86
C VAL A 480 33.90 13.10 -12.03
N GLU A 481 35.21 12.95 -12.22
CA GLU A 481 36.01 11.97 -11.49
C GLU A 481 36.37 12.46 -10.07
N ILE A 482 35.89 11.74 -9.06
CA ILE A 482 36.20 11.98 -7.65
C ILE A 482 37.36 11.05 -7.24
N ALA A 483 38.42 11.65 -6.68
CA ALA A 483 39.56 10.90 -6.18
C ALA A 483 39.15 9.96 -5.04
N THR A 484 39.66 8.73 -5.02
CA THR A 484 39.33 7.72 -4.01
C THR A 484 40.46 7.55 -3.00
N VAL A 485 40.10 7.09 -1.79
CA VAL A 485 41.05 6.67 -0.76
C VAL A 485 40.74 5.24 -0.29
N PRO A 486 41.73 4.48 0.22
CA PRO A 486 41.52 3.15 0.78
C PRO A 486 40.45 3.13 1.87
N GLY A 487 39.73 2.02 2.00
CA GLY A 487 38.72 1.87 3.05
C GLY A 487 39.35 1.67 4.44
N SER A 488 38.68 2.12 5.49
CA SER A 488 39.19 2.00 6.87
C SER A 488 39.45 0.55 7.33
N PHE A 489 38.79 -0.43 6.71
CA PHE A 489 39.07 -1.85 6.98
C PHE A 489 40.38 -2.36 6.34
N ASP A 490 40.83 -1.76 5.23
CA ASP A 490 42.15 -2.06 4.67
C ASP A 490 43.26 -1.54 5.61
N GLU A 491 43.06 -0.37 6.21
CA GLU A 491 43.95 0.20 7.23
C GLU A 491 44.01 -0.67 8.50
N LEU A 492 42.85 -1.14 8.99
CA LEU A 492 42.79 -2.07 10.12
C LEU A 492 43.54 -3.39 9.84
N GLN A 493 43.43 -3.96 8.65
CA GLN A 493 44.22 -5.14 8.26
C GLN A 493 45.73 -4.85 8.27
N GLN A 494 46.15 -3.69 7.77
CA GLN A 494 47.57 -3.28 7.80
C GLN A 494 48.06 -3.11 9.24
N GLN A 495 47.28 -2.48 10.11
CA GLN A 495 47.62 -2.31 11.52
C GLN A 495 47.68 -3.65 12.27
N LEU A 496 46.76 -4.58 12.01
CA LEU A 496 46.79 -5.94 12.55
C LEU A 496 48.03 -6.70 12.10
N ASN A 497 48.42 -6.61 10.82
CA ASN A 497 49.66 -7.21 10.33
C ASN A 497 50.88 -6.66 11.05
N VAL A 498 50.95 -5.33 11.29
CA VAL A 498 52.04 -4.71 12.07
C VAL A 498 52.05 -5.20 13.53
N ILE A 499 50.90 -5.44 14.14
CA ILE A 499 50.81 -6.01 15.50
C ILE A 499 51.27 -7.47 15.51
N VAL A 500 50.85 -8.29 14.55
CA VAL A 500 51.28 -9.69 14.40
C VAL A 500 52.79 -9.78 14.13
N GLU A 501 53.34 -8.89 13.32
CA GLU A 501 54.77 -8.80 13.04
C GLU A 501 55.57 -8.36 14.28
N LYS A 502 55.09 -7.36 15.02
CA LYS A 502 55.68 -6.97 16.31
C LYS A 502 55.60 -8.09 17.35
N LEU A 503 54.50 -8.85 17.40
CA LEU A 503 54.31 -10.00 18.29
C LEU A 503 55.30 -11.13 17.94
N LYS A 504 55.46 -11.43 16.64
CA LYS A 504 56.45 -12.40 16.14
C LYS A 504 57.89 -12.00 16.46
N ASN A 505 58.17 -10.69 16.46
CA ASN A 505 59.49 -10.14 16.75
C ASN A 505 59.73 -9.85 18.25
N LEU A 506 58.83 -10.28 19.16
CA LEU A 506 59.12 -10.24 20.60
C LEU A 506 60.22 -11.26 20.94
N PRO A 507 61.32 -10.85 21.60
CA PRO A 507 62.41 -11.76 21.96
C PRO A 507 62.04 -12.56 23.22
N ILE A 508 61.13 -13.53 23.09
CA ILE A 508 60.74 -14.43 24.18
C ILE A 508 61.96 -15.18 24.73
N ASP A 509 62.93 -15.51 23.88
CA ASP A 509 64.16 -16.21 24.25
C ASP A 509 65.04 -15.38 25.21
N SER A 510 65.11 -14.05 25.07
CA SER A 510 65.89 -13.20 25.99
C SER A 510 65.22 -13.02 27.34
N ILE A 511 63.88 -13.08 27.38
CA ILE A 511 63.09 -13.13 28.63
C ILE A 511 63.36 -14.47 29.34
N GLY A 512 63.44 -15.58 28.61
CA GLY A 512 63.83 -16.89 29.14
C GLY A 512 65.24 -16.87 29.76
N HIS A 513 66.24 -16.39 29.01
CA HIS A 513 67.63 -16.34 29.51
C HIS A 513 67.81 -15.42 30.73
N SER A 514 67.16 -14.26 30.78
CA SER A 514 67.26 -13.36 31.94
C SER A 514 66.55 -13.92 33.19
N LEU A 515 65.48 -14.72 33.01
CA LEU A 515 64.89 -15.51 34.10
C LEU A 515 65.84 -16.61 34.59
N ASP A 516 66.48 -17.36 33.68
CA ASP A 516 67.47 -18.39 34.04
C ASP A 516 68.68 -17.80 34.78
N GLU A 517 69.24 -16.67 34.34
CA GLU A 517 70.33 -15.98 35.04
C GLU A 517 69.92 -15.52 36.44
N THR A 518 68.68 -15.04 36.59
CA THR A 518 68.12 -14.63 37.88
C THR A 518 67.95 -15.84 38.82
N LEU A 519 67.38 -16.94 38.32
CA LEU A 519 67.22 -18.19 39.07
C LEU A 519 68.58 -18.80 39.45
N GLN A 520 69.56 -18.78 38.56
CA GLN A 520 70.93 -19.20 38.87
C GLN A 520 71.55 -18.32 39.94
N SER A 521 71.36 -17.01 39.89
CA SER A 521 71.87 -16.07 40.91
C SER A 521 71.24 -16.30 42.29
N ILE A 522 69.93 -16.57 42.34
CA ILE A 522 69.23 -16.98 43.57
C ILE A 522 69.78 -18.33 44.08
N SER A 523 70.00 -19.31 43.19
CA SER A 523 70.57 -20.62 43.58
C SER A 523 72.01 -20.54 44.10
N LYS A 524 72.81 -19.60 43.57
CA LYS A 524 74.15 -19.28 44.05
C LYS A 524 74.09 -18.69 45.46
N LEU A 525 73.24 -17.66 45.66
CA LEU A 525 73.00 -17.04 46.98
C LEU A 525 72.56 -18.04 48.04
N ALA A 526 71.65 -18.96 47.70
CA ALA A 526 71.21 -20.01 48.62
C ALA A 526 72.37 -20.93 49.05
N ARG A 527 73.26 -21.30 48.11
CA ARG A 527 74.44 -22.13 48.40
C ARG A 527 75.53 -21.40 49.20
N THR A 528 75.77 -20.11 48.95
CA THR A 528 76.73 -19.34 49.78
C THR A 528 76.21 -19.09 51.18
N LEU A 529 74.90 -18.89 51.37
CA LEU A 529 74.30 -18.78 52.71
C LEU A 529 74.47 -20.08 53.51
N ASP A 530 74.16 -21.23 52.91
CA ASP A 530 74.30 -22.56 53.53
C ASP A 530 75.75 -22.88 53.94
N THR A 531 76.73 -22.55 53.09
CA THR A 531 78.14 -22.90 53.32
C THR A 531 78.93 -21.90 54.18
N THR A 532 78.53 -20.62 54.23
CA THR A 532 79.36 -19.55 54.84
C THR A 532 78.86 -19.11 56.22
N MET A 533 77.58 -19.30 56.55
CA MET A 533 76.98 -18.79 57.80
C MET A 533 77.11 -19.72 59.03
N VAL A 534 77.51 -20.99 58.85
CA VAL A 534 77.58 -21.96 59.97
C VAL A 534 78.82 -21.78 60.87
N PRO A 535 80.05 -21.53 60.36
CA PRO A 535 81.25 -21.40 61.23
C PRO A 535 81.42 -20.01 61.88
N ALA A 536 80.81 -18.97 61.32
CA ALA A 536 81.06 -17.57 61.71
C ALA A 536 80.19 -17.07 62.90
N LEU A 537 79.02 -17.69 63.12
CA LEU A 537 78.11 -17.28 64.19
C LEU A 537 78.57 -17.71 65.59
N THR A 538 79.34 -18.79 65.72
CA THR A 538 79.82 -19.29 67.03
C THR A 538 80.94 -18.44 67.65
N THR A 539 81.76 -17.78 66.84
CA THR A 539 82.90 -16.97 67.34
C THR A 539 82.54 -15.53 67.68
N THR A 540 81.36 -15.05 67.26
CA THR A 540 80.97 -13.64 67.37
C THR A 540 80.28 -13.30 68.70
N VAL A 541 79.66 -14.28 69.37
CA VAL A 541 78.97 -14.09 70.65
C VAL A 541 79.93 -13.83 71.84
N GLN A 542 81.18 -14.28 71.78
CA GLN A 542 82.16 -14.10 72.88
C GLN A 542 83.03 -12.83 72.82
N LYS A 543 82.99 -12.06 71.72
CA LYS A 543 83.80 -10.83 71.57
C LYS A 543 83.02 -9.51 71.66
N ALA A 544 81.70 -9.57 71.87
CA ALA A 544 80.82 -8.39 71.98
C ALA A 544 80.96 -7.58 73.29
N GLY A 545 81.92 -7.89 74.16
CA GLY A 545 82.03 -7.30 75.50
C GLY A 545 82.82 -5.99 75.63
N ARG A 546 83.60 -5.56 74.63
CA ARG A 546 84.46 -4.36 74.70
C ARG A 546 84.62 -3.63 73.37
N SER A 547 83.62 -2.82 73.00
CA SER A 547 83.73 -1.78 71.95
C SER A 547 82.71 -0.64 72.17
N LEU A 548 82.58 -0.19 73.41
CA LEU A 548 81.76 0.96 73.80
C LEU A 548 82.63 2.21 73.89
N ASP A 549 82.88 2.85 72.75
CA ASP A 549 83.38 4.24 72.67
C ASP A 549 83.14 4.89 71.29
N GLY A 550 83.03 4.09 70.22
CA GLY A 550 82.85 4.59 68.84
C GLY A 550 81.41 4.95 68.42
N VAL A 551 80.39 4.76 69.26
CA VAL A 551 78.97 4.81 68.82
C VAL A 551 78.34 6.21 68.95
N ASN A 552 78.90 7.11 69.76
CA ASN A 552 78.27 8.39 70.10
C ASN A 552 78.43 9.52 69.05
N LYS A 553 78.92 9.20 67.83
CA LYS A 553 79.09 10.16 66.72
C LYS A 553 78.47 9.73 65.38
N THR A 554 77.75 8.61 65.33
CA THR A 554 77.10 8.11 64.10
C THR A 554 75.58 7.94 64.29
N MET A 555 74.98 8.73 65.18
CA MET A 555 73.58 8.60 65.60
C MET A 555 72.71 9.81 65.23
N GLY A 556 72.94 10.37 64.02
CA GLY A 556 72.19 11.51 63.48
C GLY A 556 71.43 11.23 62.16
N SER A 557 71.67 10.10 61.49
CA SER A 557 71.18 9.86 60.12
C SER A 557 70.60 8.45 59.86
N VAL A 558 70.49 7.60 60.89
CA VAL A 558 69.88 6.26 60.78
C VAL A 558 68.91 6.01 61.94
N ARG A 559 67.80 6.76 61.98
CA ARG A 559 66.71 6.54 62.95
C ARG A 559 65.30 6.67 62.33
N GLY A 560 65.15 6.30 61.07
CA GLY A 560 63.88 6.33 60.34
C GLY A 560 63.68 5.24 59.27
N VAL A 561 64.54 4.22 59.21
CA VAL A 561 64.51 3.19 58.14
C VAL A 561 64.59 1.75 58.67
N VAL A 562 64.67 1.54 59.99
CA VAL A 562 64.63 0.20 60.61
C VAL A 562 63.72 0.21 61.83
N ALA A 563 62.43 0.12 61.55
CA ALA A 563 61.38 -0.46 62.38
C ALA A 563 60.39 -1.14 61.41
N ASP A 564 59.71 -2.18 61.87
CA ASP A 564 59.02 -3.19 61.04
C ASP A 564 58.16 -2.70 59.86
N GLU A 565 58.08 -3.54 58.82
CA GLU A 565 57.29 -3.38 57.58
C GLU A 565 57.77 -2.29 56.58
N SER A 566 58.79 -2.63 55.78
CA SER A 566 59.13 -1.85 54.58
C SER A 566 57.96 -1.77 53.59
N PRO A 567 57.49 -0.57 53.19
CA PRO A 567 56.40 -0.41 52.23
C PRO A 567 56.64 -1.11 50.89
N VAL A 568 57.91 -1.30 50.51
CA VAL A 568 58.32 -1.98 49.27
C VAL A 568 57.95 -3.47 49.30
N MET A 569 58.05 -4.15 50.45
CA MET A 569 57.64 -5.56 50.58
C MET A 569 56.12 -5.72 50.65
N LEU A 570 55.40 -4.75 51.22
CA LEU A 570 53.94 -4.71 51.17
C LEU A 570 53.42 -4.46 49.74
N GLN A 571 54.04 -3.53 49.00
CA GLN A 571 53.73 -3.29 47.60
C GLN A 571 54.07 -4.50 46.71
N LEU A 572 55.24 -5.13 46.89
CA LEU A 572 55.62 -6.29 46.06
C LEU A 572 54.69 -7.49 46.27
N ASN A 573 54.33 -7.81 47.52
CA ASN A 573 53.36 -8.87 47.81
C ASN A 573 51.95 -8.54 47.31
N SER A 574 51.55 -7.26 47.33
CA SER A 574 50.27 -6.82 46.78
C SER A 574 50.26 -6.95 45.25
N MET A 575 51.32 -6.51 44.58
CA MET A 575 51.46 -6.58 43.13
C MET A 575 51.51 -8.03 42.63
N ILE A 576 52.18 -8.94 43.35
CA ILE A 576 52.16 -10.39 43.05
C ILE A 576 50.74 -10.97 43.23
N LYS A 577 50.01 -10.57 44.28
CA LYS A 577 48.60 -10.97 44.47
C LYS A 577 47.68 -10.44 43.37
N GLU A 578 47.88 -9.20 42.91
CA GLU A 578 47.08 -8.61 41.83
C GLU A 578 47.41 -9.23 40.48
N LEU A 579 48.69 -9.46 40.18
CA LEU A 579 49.12 -10.17 38.98
C LEU A 579 48.57 -11.61 38.94
N SER A 580 48.56 -12.30 40.08
CA SER A 580 47.93 -13.63 40.22
C SER A 580 46.41 -13.58 39.96
N ARG A 581 45.70 -12.56 40.48
CA ARG A 581 44.27 -12.37 40.20
C ARG A 581 44.01 -12.06 38.74
N ALA A 582 44.83 -11.21 38.10
CA ALA A 582 44.72 -10.87 36.69
C ALA A 582 44.98 -12.08 35.77
N ALA A 583 46.01 -12.88 36.07
CA ALA A 583 46.25 -14.13 35.36
C ALA A 583 45.08 -15.12 35.51
N LYS A 584 44.45 -15.16 36.69
CA LYS A 584 43.29 -16.02 36.97
C LYS A 584 42.01 -15.53 36.27
N SER A 585 41.79 -14.21 36.16
CA SER A 585 40.65 -13.66 35.43
C SER A 585 40.79 -13.82 33.92
N ILE A 586 42.00 -13.63 33.37
CA ILE A 586 42.31 -13.93 31.97
C ILE A 586 42.06 -15.42 31.68
N ARG A 587 42.49 -16.32 32.57
CA ARG A 587 42.21 -17.75 32.43
C ARG A 587 40.71 -18.06 32.45
N SER A 588 39.97 -17.51 33.41
CA SER A 588 38.50 -17.72 33.46
C SER A 588 37.78 -17.15 32.24
N LEU A 589 38.29 -16.07 31.63
CA LEU A 589 37.76 -15.55 30.38
C LEU A 589 38.06 -16.49 29.21
N GLY A 590 39.28 -17.06 29.15
CA GLY A 590 39.63 -18.09 28.17
C GLY A 590 38.78 -19.35 28.31
N ASP A 591 38.66 -19.88 29.52
CA ASP A 591 37.83 -21.05 29.83
C ASP A 591 36.34 -20.78 29.48
N TYR A 592 35.83 -19.59 29.77
CA TYR A 592 34.46 -19.17 29.43
C TYR A 592 34.25 -19.02 27.91
N LEU A 593 35.17 -18.38 27.19
CA LEU A 593 35.10 -18.24 25.72
C LEU A 593 35.25 -19.59 25.00
N GLN A 594 35.98 -20.52 25.58
CA GLN A 594 36.11 -21.90 25.06
C GLN A 594 34.83 -22.72 25.30
N ALA A 595 34.10 -22.47 26.40
CA ALA A 595 32.83 -23.14 26.71
C ALA A 595 31.62 -22.52 25.97
N GLU A 596 31.55 -21.19 25.89
CA GLU A 596 30.46 -20.43 25.25
C GLU A 596 30.99 -19.45 24.18
N PRO A 597 31.52 -19.93 23.04
CA PRO A 597 32.03 -19.06 21.98
C PRO A 597 30.95 -18.14 21.36
N SER A 598 29.67 -18.48 21.49
CA SER A 598 28.55 -17.64 21.06
C SER A 598 28.35 -16.37 21.92
N SER A 599 28.95 -16.29 23.10
CA SER A 599 28.88 -15.11 23.99
C SER A 599 29.48 -13.84 23.34
N LEU A 600 30.46 -14.00 22.44
CA LEU A 600 31.06 -12.92 21.65
C LEU A 600 30.05 -12.20 20.73
N ILE A 601 28.98 -12.88 20.32
CA ILE A 601 27.99 -12.36 19.36
C ILE A 601 26.67 -12.02 20.05
N ARG A 602 26.27 -12.79 21.08
CA ARG A 602 24.96 -12.64 21.76
C ARG A 602 25.03 -11.90 23.10
N GLY A 603 26.23 -11.58 23.57
CA GLY A 603 26.45 -11.14 24.95
C GLY A 603 26.38 -12.30 25.94
N ARG A 604 26.68 -12.01 27.22
CA ARG A 604 26.65 -12.99 28.30
C ARG A 604 25.20 -13.31 28.69
N SER A 605 24.88 -14.60 28.76
CA SER A 605 23.64 -15.14 29.32
C SER A 605 23.37 -14.55 30.72
N GLN A 606 22.18 -13.99 30.96
CA GLN A 606 21.79 -13.65 32.34
C GLN A 606 21.57 -14.95 33.12
N ASP A 607 22.18 -15.05 34.29
CA ASP A 607 22.01 -16.20 35.19
C ASP A 607 20.55 -16.29 35.64
N ASN A 608 19.82 -17.30 35.15
CA ASN A 608 18.47 -17.61 35.60
C ASN A 608 18.50 -18.14 37.04
N ILE A 609 18.46 -17.23 38.01
CA ILE A 609 18.22 -17.58 39.41
C ILE A 609 16.78 -18.10 39.51
N PRO A 610 16.53 -19.36 39.91
CA PRO A 610 15.18 -19.88 39.99
C PRO A 610 14.44 -19.20 41.15
N PHE A 611 13.45 -18.37 40.82
CA PHE A 611 12.49 -17.86 41.79
C PHE A 611 11.75 -19.04 42.40
N LYS A 612 11.94 -19.23 43.70
CA LYS A 612 11.23 -20.26 44.47
C LYS A 612 9.96 -19.63 45.03
N GLU A 613 8.84 -19.83 44.34
CA GLU A 613 7.52 -19.49 44.89
C GLU A 613 7.30 -20.24 46.20
N SER A 614 7.01 -19.50 47.26
CA SER A 614 6.51 -20.01 48.53
C SER A 614 5.02 -19.72 48.63
N GLN A 615 4.24 -20.73 49.03
CA GLN A 615 2.86 -20.59 49.49
C GLN A 615 2.79 -19.70 50.75
#